data_AF-A0A4P5SI92-F1
#
_entry.id   AF-A0A4P5SI92-F1
#
_cell.length_a   1.000
_cell.length_b   1.000
_cell.length_c   1.000
_cell.angle_alpha   90.00
_cell.angle_beta   90.00
_cell.angle_gamma   90.00
#
_symmetry.space_group_name_H-M   'P 1'
#
loop_
_entity.id
_entity.type
_entity.pdbx_description
1 polymer ?
#
loop_
_entity_poly.entity_id
_entity_poly.type
_entity_poly.pdbx_seq_one_letter_code
_entity_poly.pdbx_strand_id
1 'polypeptide(L)'
;MHSSVSWQINHFGFSYLSGKFTDVQGKVILDENNYVNSSVEVIIKVDSLNTGLKKFDEHLLSSDFFDINKFSTAKFVSRKIIVTKNNNAKILGSLTIRGVKRDETIDVKLNKIGENPLTKTRTVGFAGSLKIKRSNYGINYGLPNVADEVKIEFNSELISEGIEGNLNSNKPEIKSQWKIIADKSKIEFTAKQNDSEVKGQFKSFIGSINFDPNDLKHANCEIKVDMTSLDMSYSEALEALKTANWLAIKTFPFSIFRSEKFIASSGLKQYRVYGNLEMKGKTVPLNLDFTLKDLTKDHAHIVGKAIIKRSDFVIGDNDLKKSHGVANEVEINFEVHAQK
;
A
#
# COMPACT_ATOMS: atom_id res chain seq x y z
N MET A 1 -1.91 -15.18 -12.38
CA MET A 1 -1.83 -15.06 -10.91
C MET A 1 -2.55 -16.24 -10.31
N HIS A 2 -1.83 -17.12 -9.62
CA HIS A 2 -2.45 -18.16 -8.80
C HIS A 2 -2.42 -17.68 -7.36
N SER A 3 -3.57 -17.27 -6.85
CA SER A 3 -3.70 -16.88 -5.45
C SER A 3 -4.87 -17.63 -4.84
N SER A 4 -4.67 -18.18 -3.65
CA SER A 4 -5.74 -18.79 -2.87
C SER A 4 -5.63 -18.28 -1.44
N VAL A 5 -6.76 -17.88 -0.87
CA VAL A 5 -6.90 -17.59 0.56
C VAL A 5 -7.92 -18.58 1.09
N SER A 6 -7.50 -19.47 1.98
CA SER A 6 -8.34 -20.45 2.63
C SER A 6 -8.42 -20.18 4.13
N TRP A 7 -9.54 -20.55 4.72
CA TRP A 7 -9.74 -20.47 6.15
C TRP A 7 -10.18 -21.81 6.70
N GLN A 8 -9.92 -22.02 7.99
CA GLN A 8 -10.32 -23.20 8.73
C GLN A 8 -10.75 -22.80 10.14
N ILE A 9 -11.83 -23.40 10.64
CA ILE A 9 -12.38 -23.14 11.97
C ILE A 9 -12.88 -24.44 12.61
N ASN A 10 -12.63 -24.60 13.90
CA ASN A 10 -13.15 -25.74 14.65
C ASN A 10 -14.66 -25.59 14.88
N HIS A 11 -15.40 -26.66 14.64
CA HIS A 11 -16.85 -26.72 14.76
C HIS A 11 -17.23 -27.77 15.81
N PHE A 12 -17.64 -27.28 16.99
CA PHE A 12 -18.11 -28.04 18.15
C PHE A 12 -17.09 -29.06 18.70
N GLY A 13 -15.80 -28.90 18.39
CA GLY A 13 -14.77 -29.88 18.75
C GLY A 13 -14.75 -31.14 17.88
N PHE A 14 -15.76 -31.35 17.01
CA PHE A 14 -15.89 -32.57 16.21
C PHE A 14 -15.12 -32.52 14.89
N SER A 15 -15.07 -31.36 14.25
CA SER A 15 -14.46 -31.24 12.92
C SER A 15 -13.92 -29.83 12.67
N TYR A 16 -13.25 -29.68 11.53
CA TYR A 16 -12.88 -28.38 11.01
C TYR A 16 -13.66 -28.07 9.75
N LEU A 17 -14.39 -26.96 9.77
CA LEU A 17 -14.99 -26.39 8.57
C LEU A 17 -13.92 -25.57 7.84
N SER A 18 -13.98 -25.58 6.51
CA SER A 18 -13.05 -24.82 5.67
C SER A 18 -13.77 -24.20 4.50
N GLY A 19 -13.23 -23.09 4.03
CA GLY A 19 -13.64 -22.44 2.80
C GLY A 19 -12.50 -21.64 2.21
N LYS A 20 -12.77 -21.02 1.06
CA LYS A 20 -11.81 -20.15 0.37
C LYS A 20 -12.49 -18.91 -0.17
N PHE A 21 -11.71 -17.86 -0.36
CA PHE A 21 -12.10 -16.72 -1.19
C PHE A 21 -11.43 -16.85 -2.54
N THR A 22 -12.21 -16.66 -3.60
CA THR A 22 -11.75 -16.89 -4.98
C THR A 22 -11.41 -15.59 -5.73
N ASP A 23 -11.91 -14.44 -5.30
CA ASP A 23 -11.56 -13.11 -5.82
C ASP A 23 -10.67 -12.39 -4.79
N VAL A 24 -9.36 -12.67 -4.91
CA VAL A 24 -8.31 -12.08 -4.11
C VAL A 24 -7.43 -11.23 -5.02
N GLN A 25 -7.38 -9.93 -4.74
CA GLN A 25 -6.57 -8.97 -5.46
C GLN A 25 -5.44 -8.52 -4.54
N GLY A 26 -4.21 -8.61 -5.01
CA GLY A 26 -3.02 -8.24 -4.23
C GLY A 26 -2.10 -7.35 -5.03
N LYS A 27 -1.60 -6.29 -4.41
CA LYS A 27 -0.50 -5.47 -4.89
C LYS A 27 0.69 -5.65 -3.97
N VAL A 28 1.83 -6.03 -4.54
CA VAL A 28 3.09 -6.20 -3.81
C VAL A 28 4.15 -5.34 -4.47
N ILE A 29 4.78 -4.47 -3.68
CA ILE A 29 6.02 -3.81 -4.05
C ILE A 29 7.14 -4.56 -3.34
N LEU A 30 7.99 -5.23 -4.10
CA LEU A 30 9.10 -6.03 -3.57
C LEU A 30 10.43 -5.31 -3.83
N ASP A 31 11.12 -4.92 -2.77
CA ASP A 31 12.52 -4.46 -2.82
C ASP A 31 13.42 -5.67 -2.53
N GLU A 32 14.01 -6.23 -3.60
CA GLU A 32 14.87 -7.42 -3.50
C GLU A 32 16.26 -7.12 -2.93
N ASN A 33 16.65 -5.85 -2.87
CA ASN A 33 17.89 -5.44 -2.21
C ASN A 33 17.67 -5.27 -0.70
N ASN A 34 16.45 -4.91 -0.29
CA ASN A 34 16.08 -4.81 1.10
C ASN A 34 14.57 -5.08 1.33
N TYR A 35 14.23 -6.32 1.67
CA TYR A 35 12.83 -6.73 1.86
C TYR A 35 12.05 -5.94 2.93
N VAL A 36 12.73 -5.28 3.87
CA VAL A 36 12.07 -4.41 4.88
C VAL A 36 11.36 -3.22 4.23
N ASN A 37 11.85 -2.78 3.06
CA ASN A 37 11.27 -1.67 2.29
C ASN A 37 10.06 -2.08 1.44
N SER A 38 9.74 -3.37 1.38
CA SER A 38 8.61 -3.88 0.60
C SER A 38 7.26 -3.45 1.19
N SER A 39 6.17 -3.57 0.42
CA SER A 39 4.80 -3.35 0.88
C SER A 39 3.83 -4.33 0.22
N VAL A 40 2.73 -4.61 0.91
CA VAL A 40 1.63 -5.42 0.40
C VAL A 40 0.28 -4.81 0.77
N GLU A 41 -0.62 -4.81 -0.20
CA GLU A 41 -2.04 -4.48 -0.04
C GLU A 41 -2.86 -5.61 -0.66
N VAL A 42 -3.85 -6.11 0.07
CA VAL A 42 -4.76 -7.18 -0.38
C VAL A 42 -6.20 -6.72 -0.19
N ILE A 43 -7.01 -6.94 -1.22
CA ILE A 43 -8.46 -6.75 -1.19
C ILE A 43 -9.11 -8.08 -1.58
N ILE A 44 -10.03 -8.54 -0.75
CA ILE A 44 -10.81 -9.75 -0.98
C ILE A 44 -12.26 -9.33 -1.16
N LYS A 45 -12.90 -9.76 -2.26
CA LYS A 45 -14.36 -9.64 -2.34
C LYS A 45 -15.01 -10.75 -1.54
N VAL A 46 -15.84 -10.38 -0.60
CA VAL A 46 -16.42 -11.31 0.38
C VAL A 46 -17.40 -12.28 -0.30
N ASP A 47 -18.11 -11.84 -1.34
CA ASP A 47 -19.03 -12.66 -2.14
C ASP A 47 -18.33 -13.76 -2.97
N SER A 48 -17.00 -13.72 -3.07
CA SER A 48 -16.20 -14.79 -3.67
C SER A 48 -15.96 -15.99 -2.76
N LEU A 49 -16.52 -15.96 -1.55
CA LEU A 49 -16.52 -17.04 -0.57
C LEU A 49 -17.11 -18.32 -1.20
N ASN A 50 -16.43 -19.43 -0.94
CA ASN A 50 -16.84 -20.74 -1.41
C ASN A 50 -16.42 -21.81 -0.40
N THR A 51 -17.41 -22.48 0.19
CA THR A 51 -17.23 -23.69 1.02
C THR A 51 -17.63 -24.97 0.27
N GLY A 52 -18.04 -24.86 -0.99
CA GLY A 52 -18.64 -25.94 -1.77
C GLY A 52 -20.10 -26.26 -1.40
N LEU A 53 -20.71 -25.50 -0.49
CA LEU A 53 -22.08 -25.71 -0.02
C LEU A 53 -22.86 -24.40 -0.04
N LYS A 54 -23.65 -24.19 -1.11
CA LYS A 54 -24.32 -22.91 -1.38
C LYS A 54 -25.11 -22.33 -0.18
N LYS A 55 -25.87 -23.17 0.54
CA LYS A 55 -26.62 -22.70 1.73
C LYS A 55 -25.70 -22.23 2.86
N PHE A 56 -24.53 -22.84 3.00
CA PHE A 56 -23.56 -22.42 3.99
C PHE A 56 -22.87 -21.12 3.56
N ASP A 57 -22.54 -20.98 2.27
CA ASP A 57 -22.06 -19.72 1.71
C ASP A 57 -23.07 -18.59 1.95
N GLU A 58 -24.36 -18.80 1.65
CA GLU A 58 -25.44 -17.84 1.90
C GLU A 58 -25.54 -17.42 3.37
N HIS A 59 -25.38 -18.36 4.30
CA HIS A 59 -25.37 -18.06 5.73
C HIS A 59 -24.14 -17.26 6.15
N LEU A 60 -22.95 -17.61 5.66
CA LEU A 60 -21.72 -16.86 5.95
C LEU A 60 -21.75 -15.44 5.36
N LEU A 61 -22.49 -15.20 4.28
CA LEU A 61 -22.68 -13.87 3.70
C LEU A 61 -23.71 -13.01 4.47
N SER A 62 -24.53 -13.62 5.33
CA SER A 62 -25.58 -12.93 6.08
C SER A 62 -25.03 -11.97 7.15
N SER A 63 -25.94 -11.20 7.77
CA SER A 63 -25.62 -10.30 8.88
C SER A 63 -25.08 -10.98 10.14
N ASP A 64 -25.27 -12.29 10.27
CA ASP A 64 -24.71 -13.07 11.38
C ASP A 64 -23.19 -13.19 11.27
N PHE A 65 -22.66 -13.12 10.04
CA PHE A 65 -21.25 -13.28 9.71
C PHE A 65 -20.70 -12.04 9.01
N PHE A 66 -20.53 -12.06 7.68
CA PHE A 66 -19.83 -10.99 6.96
C PHE A 66 -20.68 -9.74 6.68
N ASP A 67 -22.02 -9.84 6.75
CA ASP A 67 -22.97 -8.75 6.42
C ASP A 67 -22.64 -8.12 5.05
N ILE A 68 -22.67 -8.96 4.00
CA ILE A 68 -22.18 -8.60 2.65
C ILE A 68 -22.85 -7.34 2.08
N ASN A 69 -24.12 -7.12 2.45
CA ASN A 69 -24.89 -5.96 2.00
C ASN A 69 -24.32 -4.63 2.51
N LYS A 70 -23.54 -4.66 3.59
CA LYS A 70 -22.84 -3.48 4.13
C LYS A 70 -21.34 -3.49 3.88
N PHE A 71 -20.73 -4.68 3.85
CA PHE A 71 -19.29 -4.84 3.78
C PHE A 71 -18.91 -5.83 2.67
N SER A 72 -18.79 -5.32 1.44
CA SER A 72 -18.49 -6.12 0.26
C SER A 72 -17.04 -6.62 0.18
N THR A 73 -16.13 -6.04 0.97
CA THR A 73 -14.70 -6.35 0.91
C THR A 73 -14.07 -6.51 2.29
N ALA A 74 -13.07 -7.39 2.34
CA ALA A 74 -12.07 -7.42 3.40
C ALA A 74 -10.74 -6.88 2.85
N LYS A 75 -9.99 -6.12 3.66
CA LYS A 75 -8.78 -5.43 3.20
C LYS A 75 -7.63 -5.59 4.19
N PHE A 76 -6.44 -5.90 3.68
CA PHE A 76 -5.19 -5.88 4.44
C PHE A 76 -4.22 -4.87 3.85
N VAL A 77 -3.59 -4.04 4.70
CA VAL A 77 -2.52 -3.11 4.30
C VAL A 77 -1.33 -3.26 5.23
N SER A 78 -0.17 -3.61 4.69
CA SER A 78 1.07 -3.71 5.46
C SER A 78 1.53 -2.36 5.98
N ARG A 79 2.09 -2.34 7.19
CA ARG A 79 2.78 -1.18 7.76
C ARG A 79 4.26 -1.44 8.00
N LYS A 80 4.63 -2.67 8.36
CA LYS A 80 6.00 -3.04 8.67
C LYS A 80 6.28 -4.48 8.27
N ILE A 81 7.43 -4.71 7.66
CA ILE A 81 7.94 -6.04 7.34
C ILE A 81 9.16 -6.29 8.22
N ILE A 82 9.16 -7.42 8.91
CA ILE A 82 10.29 -7.89 9.72
C ILE A 82 10.81 -9.16 9.06
N VAL A 83 11.96 -9.06 8.40
CA VAL A 83 12.64 -10.23 7.83
C VAL A 83 13.20 -11.06 8.98
N THR A 84 12.93 -12.36 8.93
CA THR A 84 13.47 -13.35 9.86
C THR A 84 14.37 -14.33 9.08
N LYS A 85 14.73 -15.47 9.68
CA LYS A 85 15.65 -16.43 9.04
C LYS A 85 14.92 -17.27 7.97
N ASN A 86 15.69 -17.89 7.09
CA ASN A 86 15.22 -18.91 6.13
C ASN A 86 14.08 -18.43 5.20
N ASN A 87 14.22 -17.22 4.66
CA ASN A 87 13.23 -16.59 3.76
C ASN A 87 11.85 -16.37 4.41
N ASN A 88 11.77 -16.33 5.74
CA ASN A 88 10.53 -16.02 6.44
C ASN A 88 10.49 -14.54 6.84
N ALA A 89 9.32 -13.95 6.87
CA ALA A 89 9.07 -12.61 7.35
C ALA A 89 7.76 -12.54 8.14
N LYS A 90 7.70 -11.59 9.07
CA LYS A 90 6.45 -11.16 9.71
C LYS A 90 6.00 -9.86 9.06
N ILE A 91 4.79 -9.84 8.53
CA ILE A 91 4.16 -8.64 7.97
C ILE A 91 3.13 -8.15 8.96
N LEU A 92 3.44 -7.03 9.61
CA LEU A 92 2.52 -6.32 10.49
C LEU A 92 1.70 -5.37 9.63
N GLY A 93 0.38 -5.43 9.77
CA GLY A 93 -0.50 -4.59 8.98
C GLY A 93 -1.87 -4.43 9.62
N SER A 94 -2.71 -3.70 8.90
CA SER A 94 -4.09 -3.49 9.29
C SER A 94 -5.00 -4.39 8.49
N LEU A 95 -5.76 -5.25 9.17
CA LEU A 95 -6.83 -6.06 8.59
C LEU A 95 -8.19 -5.43 8.92
N THR A 96 -8.98 -5.16 7.89
CA THR A 96 -10.37 -4.70 8.00
C THR A 96 -11.29 -5.81 7.55
N ILE A 97 -12.17 -6.26 8.45
CA ILE A 97 -13.25 -7.22 8.17
C ILE A 97 -14.53 -6.64 8.79
N ARG A 98 -15.64 -6.68 8.04
CA ARG A 98 -16.94 -6.16 8.50
C ARG A 98 -16.87 -4.71 9.01
N GLY A 99 -16.07 -3.88 8.32
CA GLY A 99 -15.81 -2.48 8.69
C GLY A 99 -14.95 -2.28 9.94
N VAL A 100 -14.60 -3.33 10.69
CA VAL A 100 -13.76 -3.24 11.87
C VAL A 100 -12.29 -3.42 11.48
N LYS A 101 -11.47 -2.42 11.82
CA LYS A 101 -10.02 -2.36 11.54
C LYS A 101 -9.23 -2.86 12.76
N ARG A 102 -8.35 -3.86 12.58
CA ARG A 102 -7.47 -4.41 13.61
C ARG A 102 -6.03 -4.55 13.12
N ASP A 103 -5.11 -4.55 14.05
CA ASP A 103 -3.70 -4.81 13.80
C ASP A 103 -3.44 -6.31 13.85
N GLU A 104 -2.99 -6.86 12.74
CA GLU A 104 -2.74 -8.29 12.59
C GLU A 104 -1.32 -8.53 12.08
N THR A 105 -0.77 -9.69 12.44
CA THR A 105 0.54 -10.13 11.95
C THR A 105 0.37 -11.36 11.08
N ILE A 106 0.93 -11.29 9.88
CA ILE A 106 0.96 -12.41 8.94
C ILE A 106 2.36 -13.00 8.93
N ASP A 107 2.47 -14.30 9.14
CA ASP A 107 3.69 -15.06 8.90
C ASP A 107 3.77 -15.42 7.42
N VAL A 108 4.86 -15.04 6.75
CA VAL A 108 5.07 -15.24 5.31
C VAL A 108 6.39 -15.91 5.06
N LYS A 109 6.41 -16.87 4.15
CA LYS A 109 7.60 -17.48 3.58
C LYS A 109 7.70 -17.11 2.11
N LEU A 110 8.84 -16.55 1.73
CA LEU A 110 9.24 -16.45 0.34
C LEU A 110 9.71 -17.84 -0.14
N ASN A 111 8.95 -18.44 -1.05
CA ASN A 111 9.22 -19.78 -1.56
C ASN A 111 10.28 -19.75 -2.66
N LYS A 112 10.07 -18.92 -3.68
CA LYS A 112 10.97 -18.81 -4.84
C LYS A 112 10.81 -17.46 -5.52
N ILE A 113 11.93 -16.93 -5.98
CA ILE A 113 12.01 -15.86 -6.97
C ILE A 113 12.73 -16.43 -8.19
N GLY A 114 12.17 -16.28 -9.38
CA GLY A 114 12.85 -16.68 -10.61
C GLY A 114 11.91 -16.84 -11.79
N GLU A 115 12.45 -17.33 -12.90
CA GLU A 115 11.65 -17.64 -14.09
C GLU A 115 10.73 -18.84 -13.81
N ASN A 116 9.44 -18.69 -14.14
CA ASN A 116 8.50 -19.78 -14.12
C ASN A 116 8.75 -20.69 -15.34
N PRO A 117 8.95 -22.01 -15.15
CA PRO A 117 9.35 -22.90 -16.24
C PRO A 117 8.28 -23.03 -17.34
N LEU A 118 7.00 -22.82 -17.00
CA LEU A 118 5.87 -22.91 -17.93
C LEU A 118 5.60 -21.56 -18.61
N THR A 119 5.48 -20.48 -17.85
CA THR A 119 5.10 -19.18 -18.41
C THR A 119 6.29 -18.36 -18.92
N LYS A 120 7.53 -18.78 -18.60
CA LYS A 120 8.78 -18.05 -18.91
C LYS A 120 8.83 -16.63 -18.34
N THR A 121 7.89 -16.28 -17.48
CA THR A 121 7.84 -14.97 -16.81
C THR A 121 8.46 -15.06 -15.44
N ARG A 122 9.12 -13.97 -15.05
CA ARG A 122 9.65 -13.83 -13.69
C ARG A 122 8.50 -13.84 -12.69
N THR A 123 8.57 -14.77 -11.76
CA THR A 123 7.50 -15.06 -10.78
C THR A 123 8.09 -15.10 -9.38
N VAL A 124 7.31 -14.58 -8.44
CA VAL A 124 7.59 -14.61 -7.01
C VAL A 124 6.50 -15.41 -6.31
N GLY A 125 6.90 -16.47 -5.60
CA GLY A 125 6.01 -17.35 -4.86
C GLY A 125 6.07 -17.08 -3.37
N PHE A 126 4.91 -16.92 -2.73
CA PHE A 126 4.77 -16.80 -1.28
C PHE A 126 3.79 -17.84 -0.74
N ALA A 127 4.04 -18.28 0.50
CA ALA A 127 3.05 -18.93 1.35
C ALA A 127 2.93 -18.12 2.63
N GLY A 128 1.76 -18.08 3.23
CA GLY A 128 1.60 -17.41 4.51
C GLY A 128 0.39 -17.86 5.30
N SER A 129 0.37 -17.44 6.56
CA SER A 129 -0.70 -17.76 7.49
C SER A 129 -0.87 -16.69 8.55
N LEU A 130 -2.08 -16.63 9.09
CA LEU A 130 -2.39 -15.87 10.30
C LEU A 130 -3.53 -16.55 11.06
N LYS A 131 -3.65 -16.21 12.34
CA LYS A 131 -4.79 -16.61 13.18
C LYS A 131 -5.47 -15.35 13.68
N ILE A 132 -6.78 -15.28 13.51
CA ILE A 132 -7.59 -14.16 14.00
C ILE A 132 -8.67 -14.66 14.95
N LYS A 133 -9.16 -13.79 15.82
CA LYS A 133 -10.42 -14.01 16.55
C LYS A 133 -11.56 -13.33 15.80
N ARG A 134 -12.56 -14.09 15.35
CA ARG A 134 -13.67 -13.53 14.58
C ARG A 134 -14.56 -12.59 15.43
N SER A 135 -14.60 -12.79 16.74
CA SER A 135 -15.27 -11.90 17.70
C SER A 135 -14.69 -10.48 17.69
N ASN A 136 -13.38 -10.31 17.44
CA ASN A 136 -12.73 -8.99 17.34
C ASN A 136 -13.26 -8.12 16.19
N TYR A 137 -13.95 -8.75 15.23
CA TYR A 137 -14.57 -8.13 14.06
C TYR A 137 -16.10 -8.15 14.13
N GLY A 138 -16.69 -8.47 15.29
CA GLY A 138 -18.14 -8.49 15.50
C GLY A 138 -18.85 -9.75 15.00
N ILE A 139 -18.12 -10.79 14.60
CA ILE A 139 -18.69 -12.05 14.11
C ILE A 139 -18.84 -13.01 15.30
N ASN A 140 -19.94 -12.88 16.05
CA ASN A 140 -20.14 -13.62 17.31
C ASN A 140 -21.04 -14.87 17.18
N TYR A 141 -21.71 -15.06 16.04
CA TYR A 141 -22.70 -16.13 15.86
C TYR A 141 -22.10 -17.52 16.19
N GLY A 142 -22.79 -18.32 17.01
CA GLY A 142 -22.39 -19.68 17.33
C GLY A 142 -21.25 -19.84 18.34
N LEU A 143 -20.70 -18.76 18.91
CA LEU A 143 -19.74 -18.87 20.01
C LEU A 143 -20.38 -19.50 21.27
N PRO A 144 -19.63 -20.26 22.08
CA PRO A 144 -18.27 -20.76 21.83
C PRO A 144 -18.23 -22.05 21.00
N ASN A 145 -19.40 -22.62 20.68
CA ASN A 145 -19.53 -23.93 20.03
C ASN A 145 -18.86 -23.98 18.65
N VAL A 146 -18.94 -22.90 17.88
CA VAL A 146 -18.07 -22.68 16.72
C VAL A 146 -16.94 -21.78 17.19
N ALA A 147 -15.70 -22.25 17.10
CA ALA A 147 -14.55 -21.60 17.72
C ALA A 147 -14.40 -20.11 17.35
N ASP A 148 -13.76 -19.34 18.22
CA ASP A 148 -13.47 -17.93 17.96
C ASP A 148 -12.22 -17.75 17.08
N GLU A 149 -11.22 -18.62 17.26
CA GLU A 149 -10.01 -18.61 16.45
C GLU A 149 -10.28 -19.17 15.05
N VAL A 150 -9.97 -18.38 14.03
CA VAL A 150 -9.96 -18.77 12.62
C VAL A 150 -8.52 -18.83 12.16
N LYS A 151 -8.10 -19.97 11.62
CA LYS A 151 -6.82 -20.10 10.93
C LYS A 151 -7.02 -19.69 9.47
N ILE A 152 -6.17 -18.81 8.97
CA ILE A 152 -6.16 -18.36 7.57
C ILE A 152 -4.81 -18.75 6.98
N GLU A 153 -4.84 -19.30 5.78
CA GLU A 153 -3.66 -19.70 5.01
C GLU A 153 -3.79 -19.20 3.57
N PHE A 154 -2.67 -18.85 2.96
CA PHE A 154 -2.66 -18.46 1.56
C PHE A 154 -1.40 -18.94 0.86
N ASN A 155 -1.55 -19.13 -0.45
CA ASN A 155 -0.46 -19.34 -1.38
C ASN A 155 -0.65 -18.39 -2.55
N SER A 156 0.42 -17.75 -3.00
CA SER A 156 0.38 -16.81 -4.12
C SER A 156 1.59 -16.96 -5.02
N GLU A 157 1.35 -17.00 -6.33
CA GLU A 157 2.33 -16.80 -7.37
C GLU A 157 2.04 -15.48 -8.08
N LEU A 158 2.90 -14.51 -7.80
CA LEU A 158 2.82 -13.16 -8.34
C LEU A 158 3.80 -13.06 -9.49
N ILE A 159 3.30 -12.70 -10.66
CA ILE A 159 4.16 -12.36 -11.79
C ILE A 159 4.60 -10.92 -11.56
N SER A 160 5.89 -10.63 -11.67
CA SER A 160 6.33 -9.23 -11.65
C SER A 160 5.68 -8.53 -12.83
N GLU A 161 4.92 -7.47 -12.60
CA GLU A 161 4.62 -6.56 -13.70
C GLU A 161 5.95 -5.91 -14.12
N GLY A 162 6.45 -6.34 -15.29
CA GLY A 162 7.69 -5.87 -15.89
C GLY A 162 8.27 -6.81 -16.96
N ILE A 163 7.93 -6.54 -18.23
CA ILE A 163 8.58 -6.91 -19.50
C ILE A 163 8.49 -8.41 -19.94
N GLU A 164 7.89 -8.63 -21.13
CA GLU A 164 7.70 -9.88 -21.91
C GLU A 164 6.69 -10.92 -21.35
N GLY A 165 5.76 -11.52 -22.09
CA GLY A 165 5.37 -11.48 -23.49
C GLY A 165 4.04 -12.25 -23.65
N ASN A 166 3.30 -11.90 -24.69
CA ASN A 166 1.89 -12.17 -24.99
C ASN A 166 1.41 -13.65 -24.90
N LEU A 167 0.31 -13.92 -24.17
CA LEU A 167 -0.65 -14.99 -24.48
C LEU A 167 -2.08 -14.56 -24.06
N ASN A 168 -2.87 -14.19 -25.08
CA ASN A 168 -4.33 -14.06 -25.13
C ASN A 168 -5.12 -14.17 -23.82
N SER A 169 -5.50 -13.00 -23.28
CA SER A 169 -6.82 -12.80 -22.69
C SER A 169 -7.18 -11.33 -22.84
N ASN A 170 -8.46 -11.02 -23.09
CA ASN A 170 -9.01 -9.66 -23.19
C ASN A 170 -8.94 -8.90 -21.84
N LYS A 171 -7.73 -8.73 -21.30
CA LYS A 171 -7.41 -7.90 -20.16
C LYS A 171 -6.77 -6.63 -20.71
N PRO A 172 -7.20 -5.42 -20.30
CA PRO A 172 -6.55 -4.19 -20.78
C PRO A 172 -5.05 -4.27 -20.47
N GLU A 173 -4.26 -4.25 -21.54
CA GLU A 173 -2.82 -4.32 -21.53
C GLU A 173 -2.27 -3.10 -20.75
N ILE A 174 -1.54 -3.32 -19.65
CA ILE A 174 -0.93 -2.23 -18.88
C ILE A 174 0.32 -1.76 -19.65
N LYS A 175 0.12 -0.86 -20.62
CA LYS A 175 1.11 -0.48 -21.64
C LYS A 175 2.22 0.47 -21.17
N SER A 176 2.22 0.94 -19.92
CA SER A 176 3.07 2.07 -19.51
C SER A 176 3.52 2.03 -18.05
N GLN A 177 4.00 0.89 -17.57
CA GLN A 177 4.60 0.81 -16.24
C GLN A 177 6.00 1.43 -16.24
N TRP A 178 6.19 2.48 -15.45
CA TRP A 178 7.42 3.22 -15.26
C TRP A 178 8.02 2.91 -13.89
N LYS A 179 9.32 2.60 -13.87
CA LYS A 179 10.14 2.41 -12.68
C LYS A 179 10.97 3.65 -12.40
N ILE A 180 10.90 4.14 -11.17
CA ILE A 180 11.64 5.34 -10.73
C ILE A 180 13.14 5.07 -10.72
N ILE A 181 13.90 6.02 -11.27
CA ILE A 181 15.36 6.06 -11.22
C ILE A 181 15.75 6.92 -10.01
N ALA A 182 15.95 6.28 -8.86
CA ALA A 182 16.02 6.96 -7.56
C ALA A 182 17.17 7.97 -7.44
N ASP A 183 18.34 7.67 -8.00
CA ASP A 183 19.53 8.54 -7.97
C ASP A 183 19.41 9.80 -8.84
N LYS A 184 18.49 9.79 -9.81
CA LYS A 184 18.14 10.96 -10.63
C LYS A 184 16.89 11.68 -10.14
N SER A 185 16.13 11.08 -9.25
CA SER A 185 14.87 11.62 -8.76
C SER A 185 15.05 12.29 -7.40
N LYS A 186 14.15 13.21 -7.04
CA LYS A 186 14.16 13.92 -5.77
C LYS A 186 12.76 14.13 -5.24
N ILE A 187 12.62 14.04 -3.92
CA ILE A 187 11.44 14.50 -3.18
C ILE A 187 11.96 15.42 -2.07
N GLU A 188 11.60 16.70 -2.18
CA GLU A 188 12.02 17.78 -1.30
C GLU A 188 10.80 18.42 -0.64
N PHE A 189 11.00 19.03 0.52
CA PHE A 189 9.98 19.86 1.16
C PHE A 189 10.55 21.21 1.57
N THR A 190 9.68 22.21 1.57
CA THR A 190 9.95 23.55 2.08
C THR A 190 8.88 23.91 3.11
N ALA A 191 9.31 24.16 4.35
CA ALA A 191 8.47 24.73 5.40
C ALA A 191 8.93 26.17 5.70
N LYS A 192 8.06 26.98 6.29
CA LYS A 192 8.44 28.29 6.83
C LYS A 192 8.46 28.27 8.35
N GLN A 193 9.54 28.74 8.95
CA GLN A 193 9.66 28.96 10.39
C GLN A 193 9.99 30.43 10.63
N ASN A 194 9.11 31.17 11.29
CA ASN A 194 9.25 32.63 11.46
C ASN A 194 9.59 33.32 10.11
N ASP A 195 8.81 33.00 9.08
CA ASP A 195 8.96 33.46 7.68
C ASP A 195 10.24 33.03 6.93
N SER A 196 11.19 32.37 7.59
CA SER A 196 12.39 31.81 6.96
C SER A 196 12.14 30.41 6.42
N GLU A 197 12.69 30.11 5.24
CA GLU A 197 12.56 28.79 4.63
C GLU A 197 13.47 27.75 5.30
N VAL A 198 12.87 26.62 5.67
CA VAL A 198 13.56 25.42 6.12
C VAL A 198 13.29 24.32 5.08
N LYS A 199 14.38 23.79 4.51
CA LYS A 199 14.31 22.78 3.43
C LYS A 199 14.88 21.45 3.90
N GLY A 200 14.30 20.38 3.37
CA GLY A 200 14.83 19.03 3.53
C GLY A 200 14.40 18.14 2.38
N GLN A 201 14.92 16.92 2.37
CA GLN A 201 14.67 15.94 1.32
C GLN A 201 14.51 14.53 1.91
N PHE A 202 13.92 13.63 1.14
CA PHE A 202 13.90 12.21 1.42
C PHE A 202 14.75 11.48 0.38
N LYS A 203 15.83 10.84 0.83
CA LYS A 203 16.82 10.19 -0.04
C LYS A 203 16.36 8.83 -0.59
N SER A 204 15.35 8.22 0.01
CA SER A 204 14.85 6.90 -0.39
C SER A 204 13.34 6.90 -0.56
N PHE A 205 12.92 6.52 -1.76
CA PHE A 205 11.53 6.32 -2.13
C PHE A 205 11.47 5.35 -3.30
N ILE A 206 10.36 4.61 -3.36
CA ILE A 206 10.05 3.66 -4.42
C ILE A 206 8.62 3.90 -4.88
N GLY A 207 8.28 3.39 -6.06
CA GLY A 207 6.90 3.48 -6.51
C GLY A 207 6.62 2.72 -7.78
N SER A 208 5.33 2.47 -8.00
CA SER A 208 4.76 1.97 -9.25
C SER A 208 4.06 3.14 -9.94
N ILE A 209 4.38 3.41 -11.21
CA ILE A 209 3.71 4.45 -12.00
C ILE A 209 3.20 3.82 -13.29
N ASN A 210 1.91 3.91 -13.56
CA ASN A 210 1.32 3.68 -14.87
C ASN A 210 0.85 5.02 -15.43
N PHE A 211 1.45 5.48 -16.52
CA PHE A 211 1.10 6.77 -17.11
C PHE A 211 1.29 6.77 -18.63
N ASP A 212 0.20 7.04 -19.33
CA ASP A 212 0.17 7.37 -20.75
C ASP A 212 -0.63 8.67 -20.90
N PRO A 213 -0.04 9.75 -21.47
CA PRO A 213 -0.76 11.01 -21.68
C PRO A 213 -1.98 10.88 -22.58
N ASN A 214 -2.07 9.82 -23.40
CA ASN A 214 -3.21 9.53 -24.27
C ASN A 214 -4.26 8.61 -23.60
N ASP A 215 -3.98 8.05 -22.41
CA ASP A 215 -4.87 7.12 -21.71
C ASP A 215 -4.92 7.35 -20.19
N LEU A 216 -5.22 8.60 -19.80
CA LEU A 216 -5.26 9.01 -18.39
C LEU A 216 -6.27 8.25 -17.52
N LYS A 217 -7.31 7.66 -18.12
CA LYS A 217 -8.32 6.86 -17.38
C LYS A 217 -7.75 5.59 -16.75
N HIS A 218 -6.64 5.07 -17.26
CA HIS A 218 -5.96 3.90 -16.71
C HIS A 218 -4.67 4.26 -15.97
N ALA A 219 -4.29 5.54 -15.95
CA ALA A 219 -3.13 6.01 -15.22
C ALA A 219 -3.33 5.84 -13.71
N ASN A 220 -2.31 5.34 -13.04
CA ASN A 220 -2.29 5.15 -11.60
C ASN A 220 -0.86 5.22 -11.07
N CYS A 221 -0.66 5.65 -9.84
CA CYS A 221 0.63 5.53 -9.17
C CYS A 221 0.47 5.25 -7.67
N GLU A 222 1.50 4.63 -7.12
CA GLU A 222 1.72 4.52 -5.67
C GLU A 222 3.17 4.79 -5.38
N ILE A 223 3.43 5.78 -4.52
CA ILE A 223 4.77 6.20 -4.13
C ILE A 223 4.91 5.96 -2.63
N LYS A 224 5.92 5.21 -2.24
CA LYS A 224 6.28 4.95 -0.85
C LYS A 224 7.61 5.66 -0.55
N VAL A 225 7.58 6.60 0.38
CA VAL A 225 8.73 7.35 0.85
C VAL A 225 9.21 6.76 2.17
N ASP A 226 10.50 6.46 2.28
CA ASP A 226 11.13 6.09 3.54
C ASP A 226 11.43 7.36 4.35
N MET A 227 10.66 7.55 5.42
CA MET A 227 10.77 8.72 6.29
C MET A 227 12.06 8.72 7.12
N THR A 228 12.74 7.57 7.23
CA THR A 228 14.05 7.47 7.90
C THR A 228 15.18 7.99 7.03
N SER A 229 14.94 8.15 5.72
CA SER A 229 15.88 8.74 4.75
C SER A 229 15.85 10.28 4.72
N LEU A 230 15.15 10.90 5.68
CA LEU A 230 15.07 12.34 5.87
C LEU A 230 16.47 12.94 6.04
N ASP A 231 16.77 13.95 5.23
CA ASP A 231 18.04 14.66 5.19
C ASP A 231 17.82 16.16 5.07
N MET A 232 18.55 16.94 5.87
CA MET A 232 18.53 18.40 5.84
C MET A 232 19.79 18.96 6.49
N SER A 233 20.13 20.21 6.15
CA SER A 233 21.34 20.88 6.65
C SER A 233 21.28 21.24 8.14
N TYR A 234 20.09 21.48 8.69
CA TYR A 234 19.91 21.91 10.08
C TYR A 234 19.72 20.69 11.01
N SER A 235 20.79 20.30 11.70
CA SER A 235 20.81 19.09 12.55
C SER A 235 19.79 19.10 13.68
N GLU A 236 19.56 20.23 14.34
CA GLU A 236 18.57 20.33 15.42
C GLU A 236 17.13 20.12 14.91
N ALA A 237 16.79 20.74 13.78
CA ALA A 237 15.50 20.54 13.12
C ALA A 237 15.34 19.09 12.63
N LEU A 238 16.41 18.50 12.11
CA LEU A 238 16.43 17.08 11.72
C LEU A 238 16.08 16.17 12.89
N GLU A 239 16.73 16.34 14.04
CA GLU A 239 16.46 15.53 15.22
C GLU A 239 15.04 15.76 15.77
N ALA A 240 14.56 17.02 15.78
CA ALA A 240 13.20 17.34 16.19
C ALA A 240 12.15 16.66 15.29
N LEU A 241 12.32 16.71 13.97
CA LEU A 241 11.39 16.12 13.00
C LEU A 241 11.21 14.61 13.18
N LYS A 242 12.23 13.90 13.67
CA LYS A 242 12.18 12.44 13.92
C LYS A 242 11.28 12.05 15.10
N THR A 243 11.03 12.98 16.02
CA THR A 243 10.33 12.71 17.29
C THR A 243 8.84 12.40 17.11
N ALA A 244 8.21 11.85 18.16
CA ALA A 244 6.79 11.48 18.17
C ALA A 244 5.84 12.68 17.94
N ASN A 245 6.22 13.87 18.39
CA ASN A 245 5.42 15.08 18.19
C ASN A 245 5.39 15.49 16.70
N TRP A 246 6.48 15.24 15.98
CA TRP A 246 6.62 15.55 14.56
C TRP A 246 6.27 14.33 13.68
N LEU A 247 7.20 13.80 12.90
CA LEU A 247 6.94 12.74 11.92
C LEU A 247 6.79 11.36 12.56
N ALA A 248 7.23 11.18 13.81
CA ALA A 248 7.17 9.93 14.54
C ALA A 248 7.78 8.75 13.77
N ILE A 249 8.94 8.95 13.14
CA ILE A 249 9.52 8.03 12.13
C ILE A 249 9.81 6.62 12.66
N LYS A 250 10.01 6.47 13.98
CA LYS A 250 10.17 5.14 14.61
C LYS A 250 8.90 4.30 14.53
N THR A 251 7.74 4.96 14.63
CA THR A 251 6.41 4.32 14.60
C THR A 251 5.85 4.29 13.19
N PHE A 252 6.11 5.34 12.40
CA PHE A 252 5.65 5.49 11.02
C PHE A 252 6.85 5.74 10.10
N PRO A 253 7.64 4.69 9.78
CA PRO A 253 8.84 4.83 8.97
C PRO A 253 8.55 5.09 7.49
N PHE A 254 7.28 5.04 7.07
CA PHE A 254 6.88 5.22 5.68
C PHE A 254 5.73 6.21 5.55
N SER A 255 5.77 6.99 4.46
CA SER A 255 4.64 7.76 3.93
C SER A 255 4.26 7.19 2.57
N ILE A 256 2.96 7.07 2.29
CA ILE A 256 2.47 6.44 1.06
C ILE A 256 1.46 7.34 0.36
N PHE A 257 1.76 7.76 -0.87
CA PHE A 257 0.79 8.40 -1.76
C PHE A 257 0.18 7.37 -2.71
N ARG A 258 -1.15 7.37 -2.85
CA ARG A 258 -1.89 6.55 -3.82
C ARG A 258 -2.78 7.42 -4.68
N SER A 259 -2.60 7.39 -6.00
CA SER A 259 -3.48 8.12 -6.92
C SER A 259 -4.86 7.48 -7.02
N GLU A 260 -5.87 8.31 -7.22
CA GLU A 260 -7.23 7.90 -7.59
C GLU A 260 -7.56 8.31 -9.03
N LYS A 261 -7.05 9.47 -9.49
CA LYS A 261 -7.40 10.01 -10.80
C LYS A 261 -6.33 10.93 -11.36
N PHE A 262 -6.06 10.79 -12.65
CA PHE A 262 -5.25 11.72 -13.43
C PHE A 262 -6.16 12.56 -14.32
N ILE A 263 -5.87 13.86 -14.43
CA ILE A 263 -6.49 14.74 -15.43
C ILE A 263 -5.42 15.58 -16.13
N ALA A 264 -5.66 15.89 -17.40
CA ALA A 264 -4.93 16.96 -18.06
C ALA A 264 -5.38 18.31 -17.47
N SER A 265 -4.43 19.18 -17.19
CA SER A 265 -4.70 20.58 -16.85
C SER A 265 -4.78 21.43 -18.12
N SER A 266 -5.24 22.67 -18.02
CA SER A 266 -5.43 23.56 -19.17
C SER A 266 -4.13 23.93 -19.92
N GLY A 267 -2.95 23.66 -19.34
CA GLY A 267 -1.65 23.86 -19.98
C GLY A 267 -1.13 22.61 -20.70
N LEU A 268 -0.42 22.82 -21.83
CA LEU A 268 0.29 21.76 -22.54
C LEU A 268 1.22 21.00 -21.58
N LYS A 269 1.14 19.67 -21.59
CA LYS A 269 1.95 18.76 -20.74
C LYS A 269 1.81 18.98 -19.24
N GLN A 270 0.75 19.65 -18.77
CA GLN A 270 0.45 19.80 -17.35
C GLN A 270 -0.64 18.83 -16.93
N TYR A 271 -0.46 18.21 -15.77
CA TYR A 271 -1.36 17.18 -15.26
C TYR A 271 -1.60 17.40 -13.77
N ARG A 272 -2.80 17.03 -13.34
CA ARG A 272 -3.15 16.95 -11.92
C ARG A 272 -3.46 15.52 -11.54
N VAL A 273 -2.95 15.10 -10.38
CA VAL A 273 -3.20 13.80 -9.77
C VAL A 273 -4.00 14.04 -8.49
N TYR A 274 -5.19 13.46 -8.44
CA TYR A 274 -5.96 13.31 -7.20
C TYR A 274 -5.54 12.01 -6.54
N GLY A 275 -5.36 12.02 -5.24
CA GLY A 275 -5.02 10.82 -4.50
C GLY A 275 -5.12 11.00 -3.00
N ASN A 276 -4.65 10.01 -2.27
CA ASN A 276 -4.57 10.03 -0.81
C ASN A 276 -3.12 9.87 -0.37
N LEU A 277 -2.69 10.74 0.54
CA LEU A 277 -1.42 10.64 1.23
C LEU A 277 -1.65 10.04 2.62
N GLU A 278 -0.96 8.95 2.92
CA GLU A 278 -0.87 8.37 4.26
C GLU A 278 0.44 8.80 4.91
N MET A 279 0.36 9.52 6.03
CA MET A 279 1.52 9.97 6.80
C MET A 279 1.16 10.00 8.29
N LYS A 280 2.07 9.57 9.16
CA LYS A 280 1.84 9.50 10.63
C LYS A 280 0.54 8.79 11.03
N GLY A 281 0.16 7.74 10.28
CA GLY A 281 -1.06 6.96 10.53
C GLY A 281 -2.38 7.67 10.19
N LYS A 282 -2.33 8.84 9.53
CA LYS A 282 -3.47 9.56 8.99
C LYS A 282 -3.47 9.47 7.47
N THR A 283 -4.66 9.37 6.89
CA THR A 283 -4.86 9.40 5.44
C THR A 283 -5.63 10.66 5.09
N VAL A 284 -5.05 11.50 4.24
CA VAL A 284 -5.61 12.80 3.84
C VAL A 284 -5.59 12.90 2.31
N PRO A 285 -6.68 13.37 1.67
CA PRO A 285 -6.67 13.66 0.24
C PRO A 285 -5.59 14.67 -0.12
N LEU A 286 -4.84 14.40 -1.18
CA LEU A 286 -3.79 15.27 -1.69
C LEU A 286 -3.88 15.37 -3.21
N ASN A 287 -3.84 16.61 -3.69
CA ASN A 287 -3.72 16.91 -5.11
C ASN A 287 -2.26 17.27 -5.43
N LEU A 288 -1.70 16.62 -6.44
CA LEU A 288 -0.37 16.90 -6.96
C LEU A 288 -0.51 17.52 -8.35
N ASP A 289 0.26 18.56 -8.65
CA ASP A 289 0.38 19.12 -9.99
C ASP A 289 1.77 18.82 -10.54
N PHE A 290 1.86 18.33 -11.78
CA PHE A 290 3.16 18.10 -12.43
C PHE A 290 3.16 18.53 -13.89
N THR A 291 4.35 18.87 -14.37
CA THR A 291 4.66 19.10 -15.78
C THR A 291 5.48 17.93 -16.30
N LEU A 292 5.03 17.33 -17.40
CA LEU A 292 5.79 16.36 -18.16
C LEU A 292 6.85 17.10 -18.97
N LYS A 293 8.11 16.99 -18.55
CA LYS A 293 9.25 17.66 -19.19
C LYS A 293 9.68 16.89 -20.43
N ASP A 294 9.86 15.59 -20.28
CA ASP A 294 10.25 14.69 -21.36
C ASP A 294 9.48 13.36 -21.28
N LEU A 295 9.19 12.79 -22.45
CA LEU A 295 8.58 11.49 -22.60
C LEU A 295 9.05 10.87 -23.91
N THR A 296 9.84 9.82 -23.79
CA THR A 296 10.27 8.97 -24.90
C THR A 296 9.66 7.57 -24.74
N LYS A 297 10.04 6.62 -25.59
CA LYS A 297 9.60 5.23 -25.45
C LYS A 297 10.06 4.58 -24.13
N ASP A 298 11.26 4.92 -23.67
CA ASP A 298 11.97 4.22 -22.59
C ASP A 298 12.28 5.13 -21.38
N HIS A 299 12.03 6.45 -21.48
CA HIS A 299 12.31 7.42 -20.41
C HIS A 299 11.19 8.43 -20.25
N ALA A 300 10.89 8.78 -19.00
CA ALA A 300 9.98 9.85 -18.62
C ALA A 300 10.65 10.77 -17.58
N HIS A 301 10.38 12.07 -17.70
CA HIS A 301 10.82 13.09 -16.74
C HIS A 301 9.66 14.01 -16.40
N ILE A 302 9.33 14.09 -15.11
CA ILE A 302 8.32 15.02 -14.59
C ILE A 302 8.90 15.89 -13.49
N VAL A 303 8.39 17.10 -13.40
CA VAL A 303 8.63 18.00 -12.26
C VAL A 303 7.28 18.46 -11.74
N GLY A 304 7.05 18.38 -10.45
CA GLY A 304 5.78 18.74 -9.86
C GLY A 304 5.88 19.21 -8.43
N LYS A 305 4.72 19.61 -7.91
CA LYS A 305 4.58 20.17 -6.58
C LYS A 305 3.24 19.79 -5.94
N ALA A 306 3.20 19.90 -4.64
CA ALA A 306 2.00 19.78 -3.83
C ALA A 306 2.11 20.64 -2.58
N ILE A 307 0.98 20.97 -1.98
CA ILE A 307 0.93 21.65 -0.68
C ILE A 307 0.16 20.75 0.27
N ILE A 308 0.76 20.46 1.42
CA ILE A 308 0.10 19.76 2.52
C ILE A 308 -0.10 20.72 3.69
N LYS A 309 -1.07 20.41 4.55
CA LYS A 309 -1.19 21.03 5.87
C LYS A 309 -0.73 20.03 6.92
N ARG A 310 0.32 20.36 7.67
CA ARG A 310 0.88 19.47 8.70
C ARG A 310 -0.14 19.14 9.79
N SER A 311 -1.09 20.04 10.05
CA SER A 311 -2.21 19.85 10.98
C SER A 311 -3.10 18.65 10.65
N ASP A 312 -3.29 18.37 9.36
CA ASP A 312 -4.21 17.31 8.90
C ASP A 312 -3.65 15.91 9.24
N PHE A 313 -2.32 15.84 9.40
CA PHE A 313 -1.57 14.65 9.81
C PHE A 313 -1.16 14.68 11.28
N VAL A 314 -1.55 15.72 12.04
CA VAL A 314 -1.14 15.92 13.44
C VAL A 314 0.38 15.98 13.59
N ILE A 315 1.06 16.67 12.67
CA ILE A 315 2.53 16.84 12.66
C ILE A 315 2.87 18.20 13.30
N GLY A 316 3.52 18.13 14.46
CA GLY A 316 3.76 19.29 15.32
C GLY A 316 2.47 19.78 15.99
N ASP A 317 2.56 20.90 16.70
CA ASP A 317 1.40 21.54 17.35
C ASP A 317 0.71 22.51 16.37
N ASN A 318 -0.63 22.57 16.38
CA ASN A 318 -1.38 23.48 15.51
C ASN A 318 -1.34 24.94 16.01
N ASP A 319 -0.99 25.17 17.28
CA ASP A 319 -0.70 26.49 17.81
C ASP A 319 0.70 26.94 17.33
N LEU A 320 0.77 28.08 16.63
CA LEU A 320 2.02 28.63 16.08
C LEU A 320 3.10 28.90 17.14
N LYS A 321 2.72 29.26 18.37
CA LYS A 321 3.69 29.45 19.47
C LYS A 321 4.24 28.11 19.95
N LYS A 322 3.41 27.07 19.95
CA LYS A 322 3.80 25.71 20.33
C LYS A 322 4.45 24.92 19.19
N SER A 323 4.28 25.36 17.95
CA SER A 323 4.99 24.83 16.77
C SER A 323 6.36 25.46 16.57
N HIS A 324 6.83 26.29 17.51
CA HIS A 324 8.07 27.05 17.39
C HIS A 324 8.11 27.95 16.15
N GLY A 325 6.95 28.50 15.77
CA GLY A 325 6.82 29.42 14.62
C GLY A 325 6.75 28.72 13.26
N VAL A 326 6.59 27.39 13.22
CA VAL A 326 6.48 26.63 11.96
C VAL A 326 5.07 26.76 11.38
N ALA A 327 4.99 27.29 10.16
CA ALA A 327 3.77 27.46 9.38
C ALA A 327 3.04 26.12 9.17
N ASN A 328 1.73 26.19 8.95
CA ASN A 328 0.94 24.97 8.75
C ASN A 328 1.11 24.38 7.35
N GLU A 329 1.31 25.23 6.35
CA GLU A 329 1.53 24.81 4.97
C GLU A 329 2.99 24.37 4.78
N VAL A 330 3.16 23.21 4.15
CA VAL A 330 4.45 22.68 3.73
C VAL A 330 4.35 22.38 2.24
N GLU A 331 5.25 22.97 1.47
CA GLU A 331 5.37 22.68 0.05
C GLU A 331 6.19 21.41 -0.14
N ILE A 332 5.71 20.51 -0.99
CA ILE A 332 6.43 19.32 -1.43
C ILE A 332 6.78 19.53 -2.90
N ASN A 333 8.06 19.47 -3.24
CA ASN A 333 8.57 19.52 -4.60
C ASN A 333 9.10 18.15 -4.99
N PHE A 334 8.82 17.70 -6.20
CA PHE A 334 9.33 16.43 -6.68
C PHE A 334 9.80 16.53 -8.13
N GLU A 335 10.90 15.84 -8.41
CA GLU A 335 11.44 15.63 -9.73
C GLU A 335 11.63 14.12 -9.90
N VAL A 336 10.96 13.53 -10.88
CA VAL A 336 10.97 12.08 -11.08
C VAL A 336 11.45 11.78 -12.48
N HIS A 337 12.53 11.01 -12.53
CA HIS A 337 12.97 10.31 -13.73
C HIS A 337 12.54 8.84 -13.63
N ALA A 338 11.98 8.32 -14.69
CA ALA A 338 11.54 6.93 -14.72
C ALA A 338 11.86 6.26 -16.06
N GLN A 339 11.97 4.93 -16.04
CA GLN A 339 12.23 4.09 -17.21
C GLN A 339 11.25 2.93 -17.28
N LYS A 340 10.98 2.41 -18.48
CA LYS A 340 10.12 1.23 -18.66
C LYS A 340 10.85 -0.07 -18.36
#